data_AF-A0A2M8FU79-F1
#
_entry.id   AF-A0A2M8FU79-F1
#
_cell.length_a   1.000
_cell.length_b   1.000
_cell.length_c   1.000
_cell.angle_alpha   90.00
_cell.angle_beta   90.00
_cell.angle_gamma   90.00
#
_symmetry.space_group_name_H-M   'P 1'
#
loop_
_entity.id
_entity.type
_entity.pdbx_description
1 polymer ?
#
loop_
_entity_poly.entity_id
_entity_poly.type
_entity_poly.pdbx_seq_one_letter_code
_entity_poly.pdbx_strand_id
1 'polypeptide(L)'
;MKKISLIILALIVSSILSAQNAKKMSKNLKVITTENFDKTTTISFDRKNPDKHGFENISTMFKNAFVTKKFTVKDNSQYLLVMDYGYLYSIARYTMQYSDFTAEIIDLNNNRTVVATIIYKGKFDIDAIAEAVAIELDKKLVPENSSINKNDTPNTQQTKEEKLVELKQFYEKQLITKEEYEAEKKKILAE
;
A
#
# COMPACT_ATOMS: atom_id res chain seq x y z
N MET A 1 -25.16 -37.41 -6.60
CA MET A 1 -25.29 -35.95 -6.37
C MET A 1 -24.51 -35.44 -5.16
N LYS A 2 -23.24 -35.85 -4.94
CA LYS A 2 -22.39 -35.36 -3.82
C LYS A 2 -21.21 -34.48 -4.25
N LYS A 3 -20.82 -34.52 -5.54
CA LYS A 3 -19.67 -33.76 -6.08
C LYS A 3 -19.97 -32.27 -6.32
N ILE A 4 -21.22 -31.93 -6.67
CA ILE A 4 -21.62 -30.54 -6.97
C ILE A 4 -21.67 -29.68 -5.69
N SER A 5 -22.13 -30.23 -4.56
CA SER A 5 -22.16 -29.51 -3.29
C SER A 5 -20.77 -29.18 -2.73
N LEU A 6 -19.74 -30.00 -3.02
CA LEU A 6 -18.36 -29.72 -2.59
C LEU A 6 -17.73 -28.57 -3.39
N ILE A 7 -18.02 -28.46 -4.69
CA ILE A 7 -17.50 -27.39 -5.55
C ILE A 7 -18.11 -26.04 -5.16
N ILE A 8 -19.42 -26.01 -4.90
CA ILE A 8 -20.12 -24.79 -4.46
C ILE A 8 -19.60 -24.32 -3.10
N LEU A 9 -19.33 -25.24 -2.16
CA LEU A 9 -18.76 -24.89 -0.86
C LEU A 9 -17.32 -24.35 -0.98
N ALA A 10 -16.49 -24.94 -1.84
CA ALA A 10 -15.13 -24.46 -2.08
C ALA A 10 -15.10 -23.05 -2.73
N LEU A 11 -16.05 -22.75 -3.62
CA LEU A 11 -16.19 -21.44 -4.24
C LEU A 11 -16.63 -20.36 -3.24
N ILE A 12 -17.54 -20.69 -2.31
CA ILE A 12 -18.02 -19.76 -1.28
C ILE A 12 -16.93 -19.48 -0.24
N VAL A 13 -16.17 -20.50 0.19
CA VAL A 13 -15.07 -20.30 1.15
C VAL A 13 -13.95 -19.45 0.54
N SER A 14 -13.66 -19.64 -0.75
CA SER A 14 -12.63 -18.85 -1.46
C SER A 14 -13.00 -17.37 -1.60
N SER A 15 -14.28 -17.06 -1.82
CA SER A 15 -14.73 -15.66 -1.97
C SER A 15 -14.75 -14.90 -0.64
N ILE A 16 -15.07 -15.56 0.48
CA ILE A 16 -15.07 -14.94 1.82
C ILE A 16 -13.65 -14.60 2.28
N LEU A 17 -12.68 -15.49 2.06
CA LEU A 17 -11.26 -15.24 2.38
C LEU A 17 -10.68 -14.12 1.52
N SER A 18 -11.03 -14.08 0.23
CA SER A 18 -10.61 -13.02 -0.69
C SER A 18 -11.17 -11.66 -0.29
N ALA A 19 -12.45 -11.60 0.14
CA ALA A 19 -13.08 -10.36 0.61
C ALA A 19 -12.45 -9.83 1.92
N GLN A 20 -12.09 -10.72 2.85
CA GLN A 20 -11.40 -10.33 4.09
C GLN A 20 -9.98 -9.81 3.81
N ASN A 21 -9.23 -10.47 2.93
CA ASN A 21 -7.90 -10.02 2.52
C ASN A 21 -7.97 -8.70 1.75
N ALA A 22 -8.93 -8.52 0.85
CA ALA A 22 -9.15 -7.26 0.14
C ALA A 22 -9.50 -6.12 1.09
N LYS A 23 -10.35 -6.36 2.10
CA LYS A 23 -10.69 -5.37 3.13
C LYS A 23 -9.50 -5.00 4.03
N LYS A 24 -8.65 -5.98 4.37
CA LYS A 24 -7.40 -5.72 5.11
C LYS A 24 -6.43 -4.92 4.25
N MET A 25 -6.36 -5.23 2.95
CA MET A 25 -5.49 -4.55 2.02
C MET A 25 -5.93 -3.09 1.81
N SER A 26 -7.21 -2.84 1.53
CA SER A 26 -7.74 -1.49 1.33
C SER A 26 -7.58 -0.58 2.55
N LYS A 27 -7.58 -1.15 3.76
CA LYS A 27 -7.36 -0.38 5.00
C LYS A 27 -5.90 0.04 5.22
N ASN A 28 -4.95 -0.77 4.77
CA ASN A 28 -3.54 -0.63 5.13
C ASN A 28 -2.63 -0.23 3.96
N LEU A 29 -3.05 -0.49 2.73
CA LEU A 29 -2.35 -0.15 1.50
C LEU A 29 -2.75 1.25 1.04
N LYS A 30 -1.76 2.11 0.84
CA LYS A 30 -1.88 3.40 0.16
C LYS A 30 -0.92 3.42 -1.01
N VAL A 31 -1.44 3.66 -2.21
CA VAL A 31 -0.66 3.88 -3.42
C VAL A 31 -0.96 5.28 -3.91
N ILE A 32 0.07 6.12 -3.99
CA ILE A 32 -0.02 7.51 -4.43
C ILE A 32 0.79 7.61 -5.71
N THR A 33 0.20 8.13 -6.77
CA THR A 33 0.85 8.27 -8.07
C THR A 33 0.80 9.73 -8.51
N THR A 34 1.88 10.22 -9.09
CA THR A 34 1.92 11.54 -9.74
C THR A 34 1.29 11.48 -11.13
N GLU A 35 1.00 12.62 -11.73
CA GLU A 35 0.54 12.71 -13.13
C GLU A 35 1.55 12.15 -14.14
N ASN A 36 2.83 12.11 -13.78
CA ASN A 36 3.92 11.61 -14.63
C ASN A 36 4.07 10.08 -14.62
N PHE A 37 3.24 9.36 -13.86
CA PHE A 37 3.27 7.90 -13.86
C PHE A 37 2.60 7.33 -15.12
N ASP A 38 3.37 6.65 -15.94
CA ASP A 38 2.92 5.95 -17.14
C ASP A 38 3.19 4.45 -17.02
N LYS A 39 2.11 3.65 -16.94
CA LYS A 39 2.15 2.19 -16.86
C LYS A 39 2.82 1.51 -18.05
N THR A 40 2.86 2.16 -19.21
CA THR A 40 3.50 1.59 -20.42
C THR A 40 5.03 1.62 -20.33
N THR A 41 5.57 2.45 -19.44
CA THR A 41 7.00 2.54 -19.16
C THR A 41 7.55 1.23 -18.62
N THR A 42 8.78 0.90 -19.02
CA THR A 42 9.45 -0.30 -18.52
C THR A 42 9.77 -0.16 -17.04
N ILE A 43 9.65 -1.25 -16.27
CA ILE A 43 9.92 -1.26 -14.84
C ILE A 43 10.87 -2.39 -14.41
N SER A 44 11.81 -2.05 -13.53
CA SER A 44 12.70 -2.95 -12.80
C SER A 44 12.49 -2.81 -11.29
N PHE A 45 13.10 -3.72 -10.53
CA PHE A 45 12.87 -3.86 -9.09
C PHE A 45 14.20 -3.88 -8.35
N ASP A 46 14.27 -3.15 -7.24
CA ASP A 46 15.44 -3.14 -6.37
C ASP A 46 15.03 -3.01 -4.90
N ARG A 47 15.95 -3.30 -3.98
CA ARG A 47 15.79 -3.12 -2.54
C ARG A 47 16.48 -1.86 -2.09
N LYS A 48 15.84 -1.14 -1.18
CA LYS A 48 16.41 0.07 -0.56
C LYS A 48 17.69 -0.24 0.23
N ASN A 49 17.75 -1.40 0.88
CA ASN A 49 18.92 -1.85 1.63
C ASN A 49 19.42 -3.19 1.06
N PRO A 50 20.69 -3.26 0.58
CA PRO A 50 21.26 -4.45 -0.04
C PRO A 50 21.36 -5.66 0.89
N ASP A 51 21.34 -5.45 2.20
CA ASP A 51 21.46 -6.53 3.21
C ASP A 51 20.11 -7.14 3.60
N LYS A 52 18.99 -6.69 3.00
CA LYS A 52 17.67 -7.27 3.29
C LYS A 52 17.51 -8.66 2.71
N HIS A 53 17.26 -9.63 3.59
CA HIS A 53 16.90 -10.99 3.23
C HIS A 53 15.51 -11.08 2.57
N GLY A 54 15.28 -12.15 1.81
CA GLY A 54 13.99 -12.45 1.20
C GLY A 54 13.63 -11.62 -0.04
N PHE A 55 14.54 -10.75 -0.50
CA PHE A 55 14.27 -9.88 -1.64
C PHE A 55 13.95 -10.64 -2.91
N GLU A 56 14.67 -11.73 -3.23
CA GLU A 56 14.42 -12.51 -4.45
C GLU A 56 12.99 -13.05 -4.52
N ASN A 57 12.41 -13.44 -3.39
CA ASN A 57 11.03 -13.90 -3.33
C ASN A 57 10.05 -12.74 -3.55
N ILE A 58 10.29 -11.60 -2.90
CA ILE A 58 9.46 -10.40 -3.07
C ILE A 58 9.54 -9.90 -4.51
N SER A 59 10.74 -9.76 -5.06
CA SER A 59 10.95 -9.27 -6.42
C SER A 59 10.30 -10.19 -7.45
N THR A 60 10.40 -11.52 -7.27
CA THR A 60 9.73 -12.50 -8.15
C THR A 60 8.21 -12.35 -8.12
N MET A 61 7.60 -12.21 -6.94
CA MET A 61 6.15 -12.04 -6.84
C MET A 61 5.66 -10.72 -7.43
N PHE A 62 6.40 -9.64 -7.23
CA PHE A 62 6.11 -8.35 -7.85
C PHE A 62 6.24 -8.43 -9.38
N LYS A 63 7.32 -9.03 -9.90
CA LYS A 63 7.49 -9.26 -11.35
C LYS A 63 6.28 -9.99 -11.94
N ASN A 64 5.86 -11.09 -11.30
CA ASN A 64 4.70 -11.87 -11.75
C ASN A 64 3.41 -11.05 -11.73
N ALA A 65 3.11 -10.37 -10.63
CA ALA A 65 1.89 -9.55 -10.51
C ALA A 65 1.84 -8.41 -11.54
N PHE A 66 2.97 -7.75 -11.78
CA PHE A 66 3.09 -6.68 -12.78
C PHE A 66 2.89 -7.21 -14.20
N VAL A 67 3.47 -8.36 -14.53
CA VAL A 67 3.26 -9.01 -15.84
C VAL A 67 1.78 -9.39 -16.02
N THR A 68 1.11 -9.94 -14.99
CA THR A 68 -0.33 -10.24 -15.05
C THR A 68 -1.18 -8.99 -15.33
N LYS A 69 -0.74 -7.81 -14.86
CA LYS A 69 -1.38 -6.52 -15.15
C LYS A 69 -0.85 -5.84 -16.41
N LYS A 70 -0.08 -6.53 -17.25
CA LYS A 70 0.45 -6.03 -18.53
C LYS A 70 1.43 -4.85 -18.39
N PHE A 71 2.16 -4.76 -17.29
CA PHE A 71 3.34 -3.91 -17.20
C PHE A 71 4.50 -4.53 -17.98
N THR A 72 5.39 -3.69 -18.54
CA THR A 72 6.59 -4.17 -19.22
C THR A 72 7.75 -4.29 -18.23
N VAL A 73 8.02 -5.50 -17.75
CA VAL A 73 9.13 -5.77 -16.82
C VAL A 73 10.43 -6.06 -17.58
N LYS A 74 11.50 -5.31 -17.31
CA LYS A 74 12.84 -5.51 -17.90
C LYS A 74 13.93 -5.13 -16.91
N ASP A 75 15.11 -5.72 -17.05
CA ASP A 75 16.32 -5.21 -16.39
C ASP A 75 16.72 -3.87 -17.03
N ASN A 76 17.37 -2.97 -16.27
CA ASN A 76 17.76 -1.63 -16.71
C ASN A 76 16.58 -0.81 -17.31
N SER A 77 15.48 -0.77 -16.58
CA SER A 77 14.26 -0.08 -16.97
C SER A 77 14.29 1.42 -16.67
N GLN A 78 13.38 2.18 -17.29
CA GLN A 78 13.21 3.60 -16.97
C GLN A 78 12.64 3.78 -15.56
N TYR A 79 11.64 2.99 -15.19
CA TYR A 79 11.13 2.98 -13.82
C TYR A 79 11.88 1.97 -12.97
N LEU A 80 12.25 2.39 -11.76
CA LEU A 80 12.83 1.55 -10.73
C LEU A 80 11.91 1.53 -9.51
N LEU A 81 11.30 0.38 -9.21
CA LEU A 81 10.57 0.17 -7.96
C LEU A 81 11.57 -0.21 -6.85
N VAL A 82 11.88 0.74 -5.98
CA VAL A 82 12.77 0.55 -4.82
C VAL A 82 11.94 0.17 -3.61
N MET A 83 12.15 -1.04 -3.09
CA MET A 83 11.33 -1.65 -2.04
C MET A 83 12.04 -1.72 -0.70
N ASP A 84 11.29 -1.49 0.37
CA ASP A 84 11.73 -1.62 1.75
C ASP A 84 10.64 -2.29 2.59
N TYR A 85 11.01 -3.14 3.54
CA TYR A 85 10.07 -3.95 4.31
C TYR A 85 10.67 -4.48 5.62
N GLY A 86 9.87 -4.54 6.67
CA GLY A 86 10.18 -5.30 7.88
C GLY A 86 10.13 -6.80 7.61
N TYR A 87 11.03 -7.55 8.27
CA TYR A 87 10.97 -9.00 8.27
C TYR A 87 11.43 -9.59 9.60
N LEU A 88 10.84 -10.72 10.00
CA LEU A 88 11.23 -11.50 11.15
C LEU A 88 11.15 -12.99 10.82
N TYR A 89 12.12 -13.77 11.25
CA TYR A 89 12.05 -15.22 11.15
C TYR A 89 11.19 -15.78 12.29
N SER A 90 10.08 -16.44 11.94
CA SER A 90 9.20 -17.09 12.91
C SER A 90 9.64 -18.53 13.13
N ILE A 91 10.43 -18.78 14.17
CA ILE A 91 10.94 -20.12 14.53
C ILE A 91 9.80 -21.15 14.63
N ALA A 92 8.70 -20.80 15.31
CA ALA A 92 7.55 -21.69 15.50
C ALA A 92 6.86 -22.14 14.18
N ARG A 93 7.11 -21.43 13.08
CA ARG A 93 6.49 -21.70 11.77
C ARG A 93 7.54 -21.95 10.67
N TYR A 94 8.82 -21.95 11.03
CA TYR A 94 9.96 -22.04 10.11
C TYR A 94 9.83 -21.16 8.87
N THR A 95 9.26 -19.96 9.01
CA THR A 95 8.94 -19.07 7.87
C THR A 95 9.19 -17.61 8.19
N MET A 96 9.45 -16.83 7.14
CA MET A 96 9.63 -15.39 7.21
C MET A 96 8.27 -14.69 7.30
N GLN A 97 8.12 -13.83 8.29
CA GLN A 97 6.98 -12.92 8.40
C GLN A 97 7.40 -11.53 7.93
N TYR A 98 6.67 -10.99 6.96
CA TYR A 98 6.92 -9.65 6.44
C TYR A 98 5.96 -8.63 7.03
N SER A 99 6.42 -7.40 7.23
CA SER A 99 5.61 -6.30 7.69
C SER A 99 6.05 -4.97 7.11
N ASP A 100 5.18 -3.96 7.18
CA ASP A 100 5.52 -2.56 6.95
C ASP A 100 6.28 -2.30 5.64
N PHE A 101 5.62 -2.65 4.53
CA PHE A 101 6.17 -2.47 3.19
C PHE A 101 6.09 -0.99 2.78
N THR A 102 7.18 -0.45 2.26
CA THR A 102 7.22 0.85 1.61
C THR A 102 7.99 0.73 0.32
N ALA A 103 7.52 1.38 -0.74
CA ALA A 103 8.25 1.42 -1.98
C ALA A 103 8.04 2.73 -2.74
N GLU A 104 9.00 3.07 -3.58
CA GLU A 104 8.94 4.22 -4.47
C GLU A 104 9.21 3.76 -5.90
N ILE A 105 8.44 4.27 -6.86
CA ILE A 105 8.75 4.14 -8.28
C ILE A 105 9.48 5.42 -8.69
N ILE A 106 10.74 5.26 -9.08
CA ILE A 106 11.63 6.35 -9.48
C ILE A 106 11.75 6.34 -11.00
N ASP A 107 11.49 7.47 -11.63
CA ASP A 107 11.78 7.68 -13.06
C ASP A 107 13.25 8.07 -13.24
N LEU A 108 14.05 7.10 -13.69
CA LEU A 108 15.49 7.28 -13.88
C LEU A 108 15.82 8.24 -15.04
N ASN A 109 14.90 8.45 -15.98
CA ASN A 109 15.10 9.35 -17.12
C ASN A 109 14.65 10.79 -16.83
N ASN A 110 13.89 10.99 -15.75
CA ASN A 110 13.37 12.30 -15.34
C ASN A 110 13.94 12.72 -13.99
N ASN A 111 15.23 13.04 -13.93
CA ASN A 111 15.93 13.51 -12.74
C ASN A 111 15.77 12.62 -11.49
N ARG A 112 15.50 11.32 -11.67
CA ARG A 112 15.21 10.38 -10.57
C ARG A 112 14.02 10.83 -9.72
N THR A 113 13.00 11.40 -10.36
CA THR A 113 11.78 11.86 -9.70
C THR A 113 10.94 10.68 -9.25
N VAL A 114 10.37 10.76 -8.04
CA VAL A 114 9.43 9.76 -7.54
C VAL A 114 8.08 9.97 -8.23
N VAL A 115 7.66 8.99 -9.04
CA VAL A 115 6.39 9.02 -9.77
C VAL A 115 5.28 8.24 -9.08
N ALA A 116 5.63 7.34 -8.15
CA ALA A 116 4.68 6.70 -7.26
C ALA A 116 5.29 6.36 -5.89
N THR A 117 4.46 6.39 -4.85
CA THR A 117 4.81 5.96 -3.49
C THR A 117 3.79 4.93 -3.01
N ILE A 118 4.28 3.83 -2.47
CA ILE A 118 3.49 2.71 -1.97
C ILE A 118 3.79 2.55 -0.49
N ILE A 119 2.76 2.46 0.33
CA ILE A 119 2.86 2.28 1.77
C ILE A 119 1.86 1.21 2.19
N TYR A 120 2.34 0.20 2.89
CA TYR A 120 1.52 -0.77 3.60
C TYR A 120 1.94 -0.81 5.06
N LYS A 121 0.98 -0.70 5.99
CA LYS A 121 1.24 -0.81 7.43
C LYS A 121 0.71 -2.13 7.98
N GLY A 122 1.58 -2.88 8.67
CA GLY A 122 1.26 -4.17 9.27
C GLY A 122 1.78 -5.38 8.51
N LYS A 123 1.38 -6.57 8.95
CA LYS A 123 1.84 -7.86 8.41
C LYS A 123 1.16 -8.22 7.09
N PHE A 124 1.92 -8.73 6.13
CA PHE A 124 1.40 -9.11 4.82
C PHE A 124 1.97 -10.44 4.31
N ASP A 125 1.21 -11.04 3.39
CA ASP A 125 1.66 -12.12 2.51
C ASP A 125 2.20 -11.50 1.22
N ILE A 126 3.33 -12.00 0.72
CA ILE A 126 4.04 -11.40 -0.43
C ILE A 126 3.13 -11.36 -1.67
N ASP A 127 2.46 -12.47 -1.98
CA ASP A 127 1.62 -12.59 -3.17
C ASP A 127 0.48 -11.56 -3.15
N ALA A 128 -0.16 -11.43 -1.98
CA ALA A 128 -1.27 -10.52 -1.79
C ALA A 128 -0.84 -9.05 -1.95
N ILE A 129 0.29 -8.64 -1.35
CA ILE A 129 0.77 -7.26 -1.48
C ILE A 129 1.18 -6.93 -2.92
N ALA A 130 1.86 -7.86 -3.60
CA ALA A 130 2.29 -7.69 -4.98
C ALA A 130 1.09 -7.50 -5.92
N GLU A 131 0.08 -8.37 -5.79
CA GLU A 131 -1.15 -8.29 -6.58
C GLU A 131 -1.90 -6.98 -6.33
N ALA A 132 -2.07 -6.60 -5.07
CA ALA A 132 -2.79 -5.39 -4.72
C ALA A 132 -2.11 -4.11 -5.22
N VAL A 133 -0.77 -4.03 -5.11
CA VAL A 133 0.00 -2.91 -5.65
C VAL A 133 -0.15 -2.83 -7.17
N ALA A 134 -0.01 -3.95 -7.88
CA ALA A 134 -0.17 -3.98 -9.32
C ALA A 134 -1.59 -3.56 -9.76
N ILE A 135 -2.62 -3.96 -9.02
CA ILE A 135 -4.01 -3.54 -9.23
C ILE A 135 -4.15 -2.02 -9.06
N GLU A 136 -3.67 -1.44 -7.96
CA GLU A 136 -3.83 -0.01 -7.71
C GLU A 136 -3.09 0.85 -8.74
N LEU A 137 -1.90 0.42 -9.18
CA LEU A 137 -1.16 1.10 -10.23
C LEU A 137 -1.82 0.97 -11.61
N ASP A 138 -2.52 -0.13 -11.88
CA ASP A 138 -3.25 -0.36 -13.13
C ASP A 138 -4.50 0.53 -13.28
N LYS A 139 -5.18 0.83 -12.16
CA LYS A 139 -6.41 1.66 -12.17
C LYS A 139 -6.21 3.04 -12.80
N LYS A 140 -4.99 3.57 -12.83
CA LYS A 140 -4.71 4.91 -13.37
C LYS A 140 -4.78 5.02 -14.91
N LEU A 141 -5.08 3.93 -15.63
CA LEU A 141 -5.31 3.94 -17.08
C LEU A 141 -6.76 4.24 -17.50
N VAL A 142 -7.69 4.38 -16.55
CA VAL A 142 -9.00 4.93 -16.82
C VAL A 142 -8.95 6.38 -16.34
N PRO A 143 -9.08 7.39 -17.21
CA PRO A 143 -9.48 8.70 -16.72
C PRO A 143 -10.76 8.43 -15.96
N GLU A 144 -10.77 8.68 -14.65
CA GLU A 144 -12.05 8.96 -14.02
C GLU A 144 -12.58 10.17 -14.80
N ASN A 145 -13.50 9.90 -15.73
CA ASN A 145 -14.53 10.86 -16.05
C ASN A 145 -15.26 11.06 -14.72
N SER A 146 -14.72 11.94 -13.90
CA SER A 146 -15.39 12.56 -12.78
C SER A 146 -16.49 13.41 -13.41
N SER A 147 -17.55 12.72 -13.84
CA SER A 147 -18.87 13.29 -13.97
C SER A 147 -19.13 13.86 -12.59
N ILE A 148 -19.03 15.18 -12.48
CA ILE A 148 -19.43 15.93 -11.30
C ILE A 148 -20.93 15.65 -11.16
N ASN A 149 -21.29 14.62 -10.41
CA ASN A 149 -22.54 14.61 -9.69
C ASN A 149 -22.27 15.41 -8.42
N LYS A 150 -22.70 16.67 -8.47
CA LYS A 150 -23.01 17.45 -7.28
C LYS A 150 -23.94 16.61 -6.40
N ASN A 151 -23.72 16.72 -5.10
CA ASN A 151 -24.45 16.11 -3.99
C ASN A 151 -23.80 14.80 -3.51
N ASP A 152 -22.74 14.95 -2.72
CA ASP A 152 -22.79 14.54 -1.32
C ASP A 152 -21.62 15.17 -0.55
N THR A 153 -21.96 16.15 0.28
CA THR A 153 -21.07 16.69 1.31
C THR A 153 -21.47 16.02 2.62
N PRO A 154 -20.61 15.23 3.29
CA PRO A 154 -20.68 15.11 4.73
C PRO A 154 -19.79 16.22 5.28
N ASN A 155 -20.44 17.31 5.69
CA ASN A 155 -19.85 18.29 6.58
C ASN A 155 -19.68 17.60 7.94
N THR A 156 -18.51 17.05 8.23
CA THR A 156 -18.20 16.51 9.56
C THR A 156 -17.27 17.50 10.25
N GLN A 157 -17.82 18.39 11.05
CA GLN A 157 -17.04 19.11 12.06
C GLN A 157 -16.43 18.06 13.00
N GLN A 158 -15.11 17.89 12.97
CA GLN A 158 -14.41 17.05 13.94
C GLN A 158 -14.69 17.57 15.35
N THR A 159 -15.11 16.67 16.22
CA THR A 159 -15.42 16.97 17.62
C THR A 159 -14.16 17.35 18.40
N LYS A 160 -14.31 18.08 19.51
CA LYS A 160 -13.17 18.45 20.38
C LYS A 160 -12.43 17.21 20.88
N GLU A 161 -13.14 16.13 21.21
CA GLU A 161 -12.50 14.87 21.59
C GLU A 161 -11.66 14.26 20.46
N GLU A 162 -12.14 14.25 19.21
CA GLU A 162 -11.40 13.71 18.08
C GLU A 162 -10.10 14.49 17.82
N LYS A 163 -10.17 15.83 17.89
CA LYS A 163 -8.99 16.70 17.77
C LYS A 163 -7.95 16.42 18.88
N LEU A 164 -8.39 16.17 20.11
CA LEU A 164 -7.49 15.88 21.23
C LEU A 164 -6.84 14.49 21.12
N VAL A 165 -7.57 13.49 20.64
CA VAL A 165 -7.04 12.13 20.41
C VAL A 165 -5.98 12.15 19.32
N GLU A 166 -6.23 12.86 18.23
CA GLU A 166 -5.26 13.01 17.13
C GLU A 166 -4.00 13.76 17.59
N LEU A 167 -4.16 14.86 18.33
CA LEU A 167 -3.05 15.63 18.89
C LEU A 167 -2.18 14.79 19.84
N LYS A 168 -2.79 13.94 20.68
CA LYS A 168 -2.06 13.01 21.56
C LYS A 168 -1.26 11.99 20.77
N GLN A 169 -1.81 11.47 19.67
CA GLN A 169 -1.11 10.52 18.81
C GLN A 169 0.12 11.16 18.13
N PHE A 170 0.08 12.45 17.77
CA PHE A 170 1.25 13.15 17.24
C PHE A 170 2.36 13.30 18.28
N TYR A 171 2.00 13.62 19.53
CA TYR A 171 2.98 13.72 20.62
C TYR A 171 3.58 12.35 21.01
N GLU A 172 2.77 11.30 21.11
CA GLU A 172 3.24 9.94 21.43
C GLU A 172 4.18 9.36 20.37
N LYS A 173 4.02 9.79 19.11
CA LYS A 173 4.92 9.45 17.99
C LYS A 173 6.14 10.36 17.89
N GLN A 174 6.33 11.29 18.84
CA GLN A 174 7.40 12.29 18.86
C GLN A 174 7.44 13.18 17.59
N LEU A 175 6.28 13.41 16.98
CA LEU A 175 6.14 14.24 15.76
C LEU A 175 5.96 15.73 16.07
N ILE A 176 5.59 16.05 17.31
CA ILE A 176 5.51 17.40 17.86
C ILE A 176 6.17 17.43 19.23
N THR A 177 6.69 18.59 19.60
CA THR A 177 7.28 18.81 20.93
C THR A 177 6.20 18.93 22.00
N LYS A 178 6.61 18.78 23.27
CA LYS A 178 5.70 18.92 24.42
C LYS A 178 5.08 20.31 24.51
N GLU A 179 5.83 21.35 24.13
CA GLU A 179 5.38 22.74 24.13
C GLU A 179 4.31 22.99 23.06
N GLU A 180 4.49 22.44 21.86
CA GLU A 180 3.51 22.50 20.77
C GLU A 180 2.23 21.72 21.12
N TYR A 181 2.38 20.55 21.74
CA TYR A 181 1.25 19.74 22.20
C TYR A 181 0.38 20.50 23.22
N GLU A 182 0.97 21.11 24.25
CA GLU A 182 0.19 21.84 25.27
C GLU A 182 -0.39 23.16 24.73
N ALA A 183 0.29 23.84 23.82
CA ALA A 183 -0.21 25.06 23.19
C ALA A 183 -1.46 24.79 22.33
N GLU A 184 -1.44 23.73 21.52
CA GLU A 184 -2.54 23.40 20.61
C GLU A 184 -3.72 22.76 21.36
N LYS A 185 -3.43 21.94 22.38
CA LYS A 185 -4.45 21.40 23.30
C LYS A 185 -5.22 22.51 24.00
N LYS A 186 -4.55 23.60 24.41
CA LYS A 186 -5.20 24.74 25.04
C LYS A 186 -6.14 25.49 24.09
N LYS A 187 -5.82 25.56 22.79
CA LYS A 187 -6.71 26.16 21.78
C LYS A 187 -7.95 25.29 21.53
N ILE A 188 -7.77 23.98 21.37
CA ILE A 188 -8.88 23.03 21.12
C ILE A 188 -9.88 23.00 22.28
N LEU A 189 -9.40 23.18 23.52
CA LEU A 189 -10.25 23.27 24.71
C LEU A 189 -10.94 24.63 24.88
N ALA A 190 -10.51 25.67 24.14
CA ALA A 190 -11.03 27.04 24.21
C ALA A 190 -11.98 27.40 23.04
N GLU A 191 -11.89 26.71 21.90
CA GLU A 191 -13.04 26.50 21.00
C GLU A 191 -14.20 25.85 21.77
#